data_AF-A0A821A4U1-F1
#
_entry.id   AF-A0A821A4U1-F1
#
_cell.length_a   1.000
_cell.length_b   1.000
_cell.length_c   1.000
_cell.angle_alpha   90.00
_cell.angle_beta   90.00
_cell.angle_gamma   90.00
#
_symmetry.space_group_name_H-M   'P 1'
#
loop_
_entity.id
_entity.type
_entity.pdbx_description
1 polymer ?
#
loop_
_entity_poly.entity_id
_entity_poly.type
_entity_poly.pdbx_seq_one_letter_code
_entity_poly.pdbx_strand_id
1 'polypeptide(L)' 'KDEMLIVQRIVDHRVRNGGKEFLIAWKGYPEERNTWEPQQNLDYPHLIEEYENSLLQQSRYM' A
#
# COMPACT_ATOMS: atom_id res chain seq x y z
N LYS A 1 -9.55 -5.90 20.13
CA LYS A 1 -9.86 -6.74 18.96
C LYS A 1 -8.98 -6.19 17.86
N ASP A 2 -7.86 -6.84 17.57
CA ASP A 2 -7.05 -6.51 16.40
C ASP A 2 -7.80 -7.09 15.20
N GLU A 3 -8.46 -6.21 14.45
CA GLU A 3 -9.20 -6.60 13.25
C GLU A 3 -8.18 -6.96 12.17
N MET A 4 -8.00 -8.26 11.92
CA MET A 4 -7.18 -8.77 10.83
C MET A 4 -7.91 -8.49 9.51
N LEU A 5 -7.64 -7.33 8.91
CA LEU A 5 -8.13 -6.95 7.59
C LEU A 5 -7.22 -7.55 6.51
N ILE A 6 -7.83 -8.06 5.43
CA ILE A 6 -7.09 -8.65 4.31
C ILE A 6 -6.67 -7.54 3.37
N VAL A 7 -5.35 -7.34 3.19
CA VAL A 7 -4.82 -6.41 2.21
C VAL A 7 -5.10 -6.92 0.79
N GLN A 8 -5.66 -6.05 -0.07
CA GLN A 8 -5.87 -6.34 -1.48
C GLN A 8 -4.68 -5.88 -2.33
N ARG A 9 -4.28 -4.61 -2.19
CA ARG A 9 -3.15 -4.00 -2.91
C ARG A 9 -2.70 -2.71 -2.26
N ILE A 10 -1.47 -2.28 -2.56
CA ILE A 10 -1.02 -0.92 -2.28
C ILE A 10 -1.49 -0.03 -3.43
N VAL A 11 -2.16 1.06 -3.09
CA VAL A 11 -2.71 2.02 -4.06
C VAL A 11 -1.74 3.17 -4.28
N ASP A 12 -1.12 3.64 -3.20
CA ASP A 12 -0.24 4.79 -3.23
C ASP A 12 0.78 4.75 -2.09
N HIS A 13 1.81 5.59 -2.16
CA HIS A 13 2.77 5.80 -1.09
C HIS A 13 3.05 7.29 -0.88
N ARG A 14 3.37 7.66 0.36
CA ARG A 14 3.83 9.01 0.70
C ARG A 14 4.91 8.96 1.76
N VAL A 15 5.74 9.98 1.78
CA VAL A 15 6.74 10.18 2.83
C VAL A 15 6.26 11.30 3.75
N ARG A 16 6.06 11.00 5.04
CA ARG A 16 5.64 11.96 6.06
C ARG A 16 6.52 11.81 7.31
N ASN A 17 7.02 12.93 7.84
CA ASN A 17 7.85 12.96 9.04
C ASN A 17 9.06 12.01 9.00
N GLY A 18 9.64 11.77 7.82
CA GLY A 18 10.78 10.85 7.64
C GLY A 18 10.40 9.36 7.57
N GLY A 19 9.12 9.00 7.65
CA GLY A 19 8.61 7.64 7.45
C GLY A 19 7.85 7.49 6.14
N LYS A 20 7.96 6.31 5.51
CA LYS A 20 7.07 5.92 4.40
C LYS A 20 5.76 5.38 4.94
N GLU A 21 4.66 5.90 4.41
CA GLU A 21 3.31 5.41 4.62
C GLU A 21 2.76 4.94 3.27
N PHE A 22 1.96 3.88 3.30
CA PHE A 22 1.35 3.29 2.12
C PHE A 22 -0.18 3.30 2.28
N LEU A 23 -0.87 3.65 1.20
CA LEU A 23 -2.33 3.60 1.14
C LEU A 23 -2.77 2.19 0.79
N ILE A 24 -3.42 1.53 1.73
CA ILE A 24 -3.84 0.13 1.61
C ILE A 24 -5.28 0.05 1.13
N ALA A 25 -5.49 -0.67 0.01
CA ALA A 25 -6.82 -1.12 -0.37
C ALA A 25 -7.15 -2.42 0.36
N TRP A 26 -8.27 -2.43 1.07
CA TRP A 26 -8.73 -3.57 1.85
C TRP A 26 -9.68 -4.44 1.03
N LYS A 27 -9.46 -5.75 1.05
CA LYS A 27 -10.28 -6.70 0.31
C LYS A 27 -11.72 -6.69 0.84
N GLY A 28 -12.67 -6.47 -0.06
CA GLY A 28 -14.11 -6.43 0.26
C GLY A 28 -14.60 -5.10 0.80
N TYR A 29 -13.74 -4.07 0.84
CA TYR A 29 -14.13 -2.70 1.18
C TYR A 29 -13.94 -1.78 -0.04
N PRO A 30 -14.75 -0.71 -0.14
CA PRO A 30 -14.59 0.27 -1.20
C PRO A 30 -13.36 1.15 -0.94
N GLU A 31 -12.90 1.85 -1.98
CA GLU A 31 -11.68 2.66 -1.92
C GLU A 31 -11.75 3.82 -0.91
N GLU A 32 -12.96 4.27 -0.55
CA GLU A 32 -13.13 5.30 0.50
C GLU A 32 -12.73 4.80 1.89
N ARG A 33 -12.61 3.48 2.09
CA ARG A 33 -12.15 2.86 3.33
C ARG A 33 -10.64 2.60 3.34
N ASN A 34 -9.92 2.99 2.30
CA ASN A 34 -8.47 2.82 2.26
C ASN A 34 -7.82 3.64 3.38
N THR A 35 -6.85 3.03 4.07
CA THR A 35 -6.14 3.66 5.18
C THR A 35 -4.65 3.80 4.86
N TRP A 36 -4.03 4.83 5.44
CA TRP A 36 -2.59 5.02 5.38
C TRP A 36 -1.95 4.23 6.51
N GLU A 37 -1.24 3.17 6.16
CA GLU A 37 -0.49 2.35 7.10
C GLU A 37 1.00 2.68 7.00
N PRO A 38 1.71 2.84 8.13
CA PRO A 38 3.16 3.00 8.09
C PRO A 38 3.80 1.73 7.52
N GLN A 39 4.94 1.87 6.84
CA GLN A 39 5.70 0.73 6.32
C GLN A 39 5.98 -0.34 7.40
N GLN A 40 6.15 0.09 8.65
CA GLN A 40 6.40 -0.80 9.80
C GLN A 40 5.21 -1.71 10.14
N ASN A 41 3.98 -1.35 9.75
CA ASN A 41 2.79 -2.19 9.92
C ASN A 41 2.62 -3.22 8.79
N LEU A 42 3.39 -3.09 7.69
CA LEU A 42 3.28 -3.94 6.52
C LEU A 42 4.33 -5.04 6.57
N ASP A 43 3.99 -6.18 7.17
CA ASP A 43 4.84 -7.38 7.19
C ASP A 43 4.81 -8.17 5.86
N TYR A 44 4.43 -7.51 4.75
CA TYR A 44 4.20 -8.14 3.45
C TYR A 44 5.09 -7.49 2.38
N PRO A 45 6.40 -7.83 2.32
CA PRO A 45 7.33 -7.22 1.37
C PRO A 45 6.95 -7.45 -0.10
N HIS A 46 6.26 -8.56 -0.41
CA HIS A 46 5.77 -8.85 -1.76
C HIS A 46 4.78 -7.81 -2.29
N LEU A 47 3.96 -7.20 -1.43
CA LEU A 47 3.01 -6.16 -1.86
C LEU A 47 3.71 -4.85 -2.21
N ILE A 48 4.78 -4.53 -1.48
CA ILE A 48 5.62 -3.36 -1.76
C ILE A 48 6.34 -3.58 -3.09
N GLU A 49 6.90 -4.76 -3.31
CA GLU A 49 7.56 -5.11 -4.57
C GLU A 49 6.59 -5.05 -5.76
N GLU A 50 5.38 -5.58 -5.63
CA GLU A 50 4.34 -5.51 -6.68
C GLU A 50 3.99 -4.05 -7.02
N TYR A 51 3.84 -3.21 -6.00
CA TYR A 51 3.57 -1.79 -6.18
C TYR A 51 4.74 -1.06 -6.86
N GLU A 52 5.98 -1.25 -6.39
CA GLU A 52 7.17 -0.64 -7.00
C GLU A 52 7.36 -1.10 -8.45
N ASN A 53 7.12 -2.38 -8.76
CA ASN A 53 7.16 -2.91 -10.12
C ASN A 53 6.09 -2.26 -11.02
N SER A 54 4.90 -2.03 -10.50
CA SER A 54 3.82 -1.34 -11.25
C SER A 54 4.19 0.11 -11.59
N LEU A 55 4.86 0.81 -10.66
CA LEU A 55 5.36 2.18 -10.88
C LEU A 55 6.46 2.22 -11.95
N LEU A 56 7.40 1.29 -11.90
CA LEU A 56 8.48 1.18 -12.89
C LEU A 56 7.97 0.82 -14.29
N GLN A 57 6.92 -0.01 -14.39
CA GLN A 57 6.25 -0.24 -15.66
C GLN A 57 5.62 1.04 -16.19
N GLN A 58 4.88 1.79 -15.35
CA GLN A 58 4.26 3.05 -15.79
C GLN A 58 5.28 4.09 -16.23
N SER A 59 6.41 4.23 -15.53
CA SER A 59 7.47 5.18 -15.92
C SER A 59 8.21 4.79 -17.20
N ARG A 60 8.18 3.50 -17.59
CA ARG A 60 8.83 3.00 -18.81
C ARG A 60 7.98 3.18 -20.07
N TYR A 61 6.69 3.44 -19.90
CA TYR A 61 5.73 3.66 -20.99
C TYR A 61 5.24 5.12 -21.09
N MET A 62 5.84 6.04 -20.33
CA MET A 62 5.71 7.50 -20.51
C MET A 62 6.97 8.07 -21.15
#